data_AF-A0A4S4E3L3-F1
#
_entry.id   AF-A0A4S4E3L3-F1
#
_cell.length_a   1.000
_cell.length_b   1.000
_cell.length_c   1.000
_cell.angle_alpha   90.00
_cell.angle_beta   90.00
_cell.angle_gamma   90.00
#
_symmetry.space_group_name_H-M   'P 1'
#
loop_
_entity.id
_entity.type
_entity.pdbx_description
1 polymer ?
#
loop_
_entity_poly.entity_id
_entity_poly.type
_entity_poly.pdbx_seq_one_letter_code
_entity_poly.pdbx_strand_id
1 'polypeptide(L)'
;MTQCVPSLNLPKTLNYEVSPIKQSFPSISFSSLSLSCKSMSKSKKYPSISASVMSSHDHQNPSLDAFTCSDRRDEVLGAIRSSLSNCLSETNLHLTVPGLKSKIRGKVRDIYDGGDYLVLVTTDRQSAFDRVLASIPFKGQVLNETSLWWFNQTQHIAPNAVVSAPDKNVTIAKKCSVFPVEFVVRGYVTGSTDTSLWTVYNKGIRNYCGNALPDGAFFQRGLMTQADYDEASRKALSLFEYGQRVASEHGLILVDTKYEFGKGCDGTVLLIDEVHTPDSSRYWIAHSYEDRFQNGLEPENVDKEFLRLWFKDNCNPYEDEVLPDAPEELVSELAWRYVFDVILHFSKDPIHDRISRNVSMALSSLQ
;
A
#
# COMPACT_ATOMS: atom_id res chain seq x y z
N MET A 1 7.18 56.63 4.75
CA MET A 1 8.50 55.98 4.85
C MET A 1 8.41 55.01 6.00
N THR A 2 8.23 53.72 5.70
CA THR A 2 7.82 52.71 6.68
C THR A 2 8.58 51.41 6.43
N GLN A 3 8.97 50.77 7.54
CA GLN A 3 9.85 49.61 7.71
C GLN A 3 9.20 48.25 7.40
N CYS A 4 10.05 47.20 7.52
CA CYS A 4 9.80 45.81 7.98
C CYS A 4 9.46 44.77 6.88
N VAL A 5 10.03 43.55 6.78
CA VAL A 5 11.11 42.75 7.45
C VAL A 5 11.57 41.68 6.42
N PRO A 6 12.84 41.22 6.39
CA PRO A 6 13.31 40.13 5.52
C PRO A 6 13.09 38.72 6.12
N SER A 7 12.85 37.75 5.23
CA SER A 7 12.62 36.33 5.52
C SER A 7 13.79 35.63 6.21
N LEU A 8 13.50 34.96 7.33
CA LEU A 8 14.44 34.15 8.11
C LEU A 8 14.55 32.73 7.54
N ASN A 9 15.51 32.52 6.65
CA ASN A 9 16.19 31.22 6.54
C ASN A 9 17.41 31.27 7.46
N LEU A 10 17.51 30.33 8.42
CA LEU A 10 18.71 30.22 9.28
C LEU A 10 19.68 29.13 8.79
N PRO A 11 20.99 29.28 9.09
CA PRO A 11 22.08 28.59 8.39
C PRO A 11 22.33 27.16 8.86
N LYS A 12 22.95 26.40 7.95
CA LYS A 12 23.56 25.08 8.14
C LYS A 12 24.72 25.15 9.14
N THR A 13 25.00 24.00 9.77
CA THR A 13 26.19 23.59 10.53
C THR A 13 26.43 24.22 11.92
N LEU A 14 26.26 23.38 12.96
CA LEU A 14 26.93 23.53 14.26
C LEU A 14 27.87 22.32 14.45
N ASN A 15 29.15 22.60 14.63
CA ASN A 15 30.18 21.63 14.97
C ASN A 15 29.99 21.16 16.42
N TYR A 16 29.94 19.85 16.65
CA TYR A 16 30.09 19.25 17.97
C TYR A 16 31.12 18.12 17.91
N GLU A 17 32.17 18.23 18.71
CA GLU A 17 33.09 17.14 19.02
C GLU A 17 32.39 16.12 19.92
N VAL A 18 32.44 14.83 19.56
CA VAL A 18 31.88 13.74 20.35
C VAL A 18 33.03 12.87 20.87
N SER A 19 33.16 12.79 22.19
CA SER A 19 34.01 11.82 22.89
C SER A 19 33.28 10.47 23.03
N PRO A 20 33.96 9.31 22.90
CA PRO A 20 33.30 8.01 22.92
C PRO A 20 32.99 7.54 24.34
N ILE A 21 31.71 7.30 24.65
CA ILE A 21 31.28 6.58 25.85
C ILE A 21 31.02 5.12 25.48
N LYS A 22 31.78 4.21 26.08
CA LYS A 22 31.50 2.77 26.12
C LYS A 22 30.44 2.51 27.17
N GLN A 23 29.38 1.75 26.87
CA GLN A 23 28.66 1.01 27.90
C GLN A 23 27.95 -0.24 27.34
N SER A 24 28.06 -1.29 28.14
CA SER A 24 27.70 -2.68 27.94
C SER A 24 26.23 -2.98 28.28
N PHE A 25 25.60 -3.90 27.53
CA PHE A 25 24.27 -4.44 27.83
C PHE A 25 24.35 -5.66 28.78
N PRO A 26 23.52 -5.76 29.83
CA PRO A 26 23.29 -7.00 30.54
C PRO A 26 22.12 -7.79 29.94
N SER A 27 22.32 -9.10 29.80
CA SER A 27 21.34 -10.11 29.38
C SER A 27 20.29 -10.37 30.46
N ILE A 28 19.00 -10.45 30.10
CA ILE A 28 17.92 -10.88 31.00
C ILE A 28 17.25 -12.13 30.43
N SER A 29 17.17 -13.18 31.26
CA SER A 29 16.50 -14.46 31.00
C SER A 29 15.00 -14.39 31.29
N PHE A 30 14.18 -15.00 30.43
CA PHE A 30 12.74 -15.14 30.66
C PHE A 30 12.41 -16.39 31.49
N SER A 31 11.71 -16.21 32.61
CA SER A 31 11.02 -17.28 33.34
C SER A 31 9.54 -17.29 32.98
N SER A 32 9.04 -18.48 32.63
CA SER A 32 7.64 -18.75 32.29
C SER A 32 6.72 -18.68 33.50
N LEU A 33 5.62 -17.93 33.39
CA LEU A 33 4.49 -18.00 34.32
C LEU A 33 3.19 -18.09 33.52
N SER A 34 2.54 -19.25 33.64
CA SER A 34 1.21 -19.54 33.13
C SER A 34 0.15 -18.94 34.06
N LEU A 35 -0.76 -18.12 33.52
CA LEU A 35 -2.02 -17.79 34.19
C LEU A 35 -3.21 -18.16 33.30
N SER A 36 -4.06 -19.02 33.85
CA SER A 36 -5.39 -19.35 33.35
C SER A 36 -6.38 -18.27 33.80
N CYS A 37 -7.21 -17.77 32.89
CA CYS A 37 -8.40 -17.01 33.25
C CYS A 37 -9.59 -17.39 32.35
N LYS A 38 -10.71 -17.76 32.98
CA LYS A 38 -12.02 -17.99 32.35
C LYS A 38 -12.85 -16.72 32.51
N SER A 39 -13.48 -16.22 31.43
CA SER A 39 -14.90 -15.83 31.48
C SER A 39 -15.50 -15.63 30.08
N MET A 40 -16.80 -15.91 30.00
CA MET A 40 -17.66 -15.92 28.83
C MET A 40 -18.17 -14.51 28.44
N SER A 41 -18.42 -14.25 27.15
CA SER A 41 -19.79 -14.15 26.61
C SER A 41 -19.87 -13.65 25.15
N LYS A 42 -20.70 -14.38 24.38
CA LYS A 42 -21.49 -14.04 23.19
C LYS A 42 -20.77 -13.52 21.92
N SER A 43 -20.29 -14.47 21.11
CA SER A 43 -19.96 -14.25 19.69
C SER A 43 -21.24 -14.01 18.86
N LYS A 44 -21.36 -12.87 18.18
CA LYS A 44 -22.26 -12.73 17.03
C LYS A 44 -21.57 -13.41 15.83
N LYS A 45 -22.22 -14.44 15.30
CA LYS A 45 -21.77 -15.17 14.10
C LYS A 45 -21.83 -14.23 12.89
N TYR A 46 -20.69 -13.97 12.26
CA TYR A 46 -20.62 -13.42 10.92
C TYR A 46 -21.09 -14.49 9.91
N PRO A 47 -21.74 -14.13 8.80
CA PRO A 47 -21.94 -15.07 7.71
C PRO A 47 -20.56 -15.46 7.17
N SER A 48 -20.22 -16.74 7.24
CA SER A 48 -19.04 -17.28 6.59
C SER A 48 -19.19 -17.07 5.09
N ILE A 49 -18.37 -16.18 4.51
CA ILE A 49 -18.14 -16.21 3.08
C ILE A 49 -17.32 -17.47 2.83
N SER A 50 -17.98 -18.50 2.32
CA SER A 50 -17.32 -19.69 1.81
C SER A 50 -16.57 -19.30 0.53
N ALA A 51 -15.30 -18.94 0.67
CA ALA A 51 -14.34 -19.25 -0.38
C ALA A 51 -14.30 -20.78 -0.44
N SER A 52 -14.82 -21.36 -1.52
CA SER A 52 -14.76 -22.79 -1.74
C SER A 52 -13.31 -23.21 -1.93
N VAL A 53 -12.64 -23.52 -0.82
CA VAL A 53 -11.42 -24.31 -0.79
C VAL A 53 -11.87 -25.76 -0.95
N MET A 54 -11.68 -26.32 -2.15
CA MET A 54 -11.80 -27.76 -2.32
C MET A 54 -10.69 -28.46 -1.52
N SER A 55 -11.10 -29.42 -0.70
CA SER A 55 -10.22 -30.25 0.10
C SER A 55 -9.43 -31.24 -0.77
N SER A 56 -8.10 -31.11 -0.71
CA SER A 56 -7.08 -32.17 -0.73
C SER A 56 -7.39 -33.47 -1.49
N HIS A 57 -6.92 -33.54 -2.74
CA HIS A 57 -6.25 -34.73 -3.27
C HIS A 57 -5.07 -34.30 -4.17
N ASP A 58 -3.93 -34.97 -3.94
CA ASP A 58 -2.60 -34.85 -4.52
C ASP A 58 -1.74 -33.60 -4.26
N HIS A 59 -0.67 -33.83 -3.51
CA HIS A 59 0.49 -32.96 -3.38
C HIS A 59 1.25 -32.90 -4.71
N GLN A 60 0.96 -31.88 -5.51
CA GLN A 60 1.96 -31.24 -6.36
C GLN A 60 1.87 -29.74 -6.12
N ASN A 61 2.89 -29.17 -5.49
CA ASN A 61 3.11 -27.72 -5.49
C ASN A 61 3.05 -27.28 -6.96
N PRO A 62 2.20 -26.32 -7.35
CA PRO A 62 2.32 -25.73 -8.67
C PRO A 62 3.65 -24.97 -8.68
N SER A 63 4.67 -25.55 -9.32
CA SER A 63 5.92 -24.83 -9.55
C SER A 63 5.62 -23.61 -10.40
N LEU A 64 6.49 -22.60 -10.31
CA LEU A 64 6.46 -21.43 -11.19
C LEU A 64 6.47 -21.79 -12.70
N ASP A 65 6.72 -23.05 -13.07
CA ASP A 65 6.66 -23.55 -14.45
C ASP A 65 5.24 -23.66 -15.01
N ALA A 66 4.20 -23.64 -14.16
CA ALA A 66 2.82 -23.49 -14.62
C ALA A 66 2.50 -22.06 -15.13
N PHE A 67 3.41 -21.09 -14.90
CA PHE A 67 3.22 -19.67 -15.18
C PHE A 67 3.77 -19.22 -16.55
N THR A 68 4.37 -20.13 -17.32
CA THR A 68 4.88 -19.88 -18.68
C THR A 68 3.99 -20.46 -19.79
N CYS A 69 2.75 -20.84 -19.49
CA CYS A 69 1.81 -21.19 -20.56
C CYS A 69 1.48 -19.91 -21.33
N SER A 70 2.10 -19.71 -22.49
CA SER A 70 1.88 -18.59 -23.42
C SER A 70 0.41 -18.21 -23.53
N ASP A 71 -0.44 -19.23 -23.55
CA ASP A 71 -1.87 -19.14 -23.75
C ASP A 71 -2.58 -18.31 -22.65
N ARG A 72 -2.17 -18.45 -21.37
CA ARG A 72 -2.76 -17.66 -20.27
C ARG A 72 -2.32 -16.20 -20.33
N ARG A 73 -1.05 -15.96 -20.67
CA ARG A 73 -0.53 -14.59 -20.83
C ARG A 73 -1.26 -13.87 -21.95
N ASP A 74 -1.42 -14.52 -23.10
CA ASP A 74 -2.08 -13.95 -24.25
C ASP A 74 -3.58 -13.71 -24.00
N GLU A 75 -4.27 -14.62 -23.29
CA GLU A 75 -5.65 -14.42 -22.87
C GLU A 75 -5.81 -13.18 -21.98
N VAL A 76 -4.98 -13.05 -20.94
CA VAL A 76 -5.04 -11.92 -20.01
C VAL A 76 -4.68 -10.61 -20.70
N LEU A 77 -3.64 -10.61 -21.55
CA LEU A 77 -3.28 -9.43 -22.35
C LEU A 77 -4.41 -9.06 -23.32
N GLY A 78 -5.10 -10.04 -23.90
CA GLY A 78 -6.30 -9.82 -24.73
C GLY A 78 -7.42 -9.13 -23.95
N ALA A 79 -7.69 -9.57 -22.72
CA ALA A 79 -8.68 -8.96 -21.84
C ALA A 79 -8.28 -7.53 -21.41
N ILE A 80 -6.99 -7.30 -21.10
CA ILE A 80 -6.43 -5.98 -20.77
C ILE A 80 -6.61 -5.02 -21.94
N ARG A 81 -6.17 -5.40 -23.14
CA ARG A 81 -6.28 -4.56 -24.35
C ARG A 81 -7.73 -4.21 -24.67
N SER A 82 -8.63 -5.17 -24.52
CA SER A 82 -10.08 -4.97 -24.72
C SER A 82 -10.71 -4.02 -23.69
N SER A 83 -10.01 -3.75 -22.57
CA SER A 83 -10.52 -2.96 -21.44
C SER A 83 -9.84 -1.59 -21.30
N LEU A 84 -8.90 -1.24 -22.20
CA LEU A 84 -8.20 0.06 -22.17
C LEU A 84 -9.17 1.25 -22.13
N SER A 85 -10.26 1.18 -22.90
CA SER A 85 -11.30 2.23 -22.96
C SER A 85 -12.33 2.17 -21.82
N ASN A 86 -12.28 1.15 -20.96
CA ASN A 86 -13.25 0.91 -19.90
C ASN A 86 -12.64 0.97 -18.49
N CYS A 87 -11.55 1.73 -18.33
CA CYS A 87 -10.93 1.94 -17.03
C CYS A 87 -11.83 2.80 -16.12
N LEU A 88 -11.90 2.44 -14.84
CA LEU A 88 -12.55 3.27 -13.83
C LEU A 88 -11.64 4.44 -13.46
N SER A 89 -11.79 5.59 -14.13
CA SER A 89 -10.96 6.77 -13.88
C SER A 89 -11.52 7.69 -12.80
N GLU A 90 -12.82 7.62 -12.52
CA GLU A 90 -13.53 8.47 -11.55
C GLU A 90 -14.88 7.85 -11.19
N THR A 91 -15.42 8.16 -10.00
CA THR A 91 -16.78 7.80 -9.60
C THR A 91 -17.53 9.02 -9.08
N ASN A 92 -18.87 9.00 -9.14
CA ASN A 92 -19.71 10.08 -8.60
C ASN A 92 -20.83 9.54 -7.71
N LEU A 93 -20.48 8.66 -6.77
CA LEU A 93 -21.47 7.94 -5.95
C LEU A 93 -22.33 8.84 -5.06
N HIS A 94 -21.83 9.98 -4.62
CA HIS A 94 -22.64 11.02 -3.93
C HIS A 94 -23.85 11.53 -4.75
N LEU A 95 -23.88 11.31 -6.06
CA LEU A 95 -25.02 11.65 -6.93
C LEU A 95 -25.97 10.47 -7.17
N THR A 96 -25.50 9.24 -6.98
CA THR A 96 -26.23 8.02 -7.38
C THR A 96 -26.61 7.10 -6.22
N VAL A 97 -25.97 7.25 -5.05
CA VAL A 97 -26.18 6.42 -3.86
C VAL A 97 -26.71 7.30 -2.72
N PRO A 98 -27.96 7.08 -2.28
CA PRO A 98 -28.52 7.77 -1.12
C PRO A 98 -27.66 7.57 0.13
N GLY A 99 -27.45 8.66 0.89
CA GLY A 99 -26.69 8.64 2.14
C GLY A 99 -25.21 9.01 2.00
N LEU A 100 -24.65 9.04 0.79
CA LEU A 100 -23.31 9.57 0.54
C LEU A 100 -23.35 11.09 0.35
N LYS A 101 -22.58 11.82 1.16
CA LYS A 101 -22.70 13.30 1.24
C LYS A 101 -21.69 14.04 0.39
N SER A 102 -20.41 13.70 0.56
CA SER A 102 -19.29 14.41 -0.06
C SER A 102 -18.34 13.44 -0.74
N LYS A 103 -17.57 13.97 -1.70
CA LYS A 103 -16.51 13.25 -2.41
C LYS A 103 -15.18 13.96 -2.17
N ILE A 104 -14.17 13.18 -1.82
CA ILE A 104 -12.76 13.59 -1.84
C ILE A 104 -12.07 12.76 -2.92
N ARG A 105 -11.51 13.42 -3.94
CA ARG A 105 -10.74 12.75 -4.98
C ARG A 105 -9.27 12.74 -4.59
N GLY A 106 -8.76 11.57 -4.22
CA GLY A 106 -7.34 11.32 -4.04
C GLY A 106 -6.66 10.92 -5.36
N LYS A 107 -5.36 10.66 -5.29
CA LYS A 107 -4.55 10.23 -6.46
C LYS A 107 -5.12 8.95 -7.10
N VAL A 108 -5.41 7.95 -6.27
CA VAL A 108 -5.90 6.63 -6.71
C VAL A 108 -7.31 6.33 -6.21
N ARG A 109 -7.71 6.84 -5.05
CA ARG A 109 -9.02 6.55 -4.45
C ARG A 109 -9.97 7.75 -4.54
N ASP A 110 -11.23 7.47 -4.83
CA ASP A 110 -12.34 8.38 -4.56
C ASP A 110 -12.96 7.99 -3.22
N ILE A 111 -13.08 8.94 -2.30
CA ILE A 111 -13.52 8.70 -0.93
C ILE A 111 -14.83 9.42 -0.69
N TYR A 112 -15.82 8.73 -0.13
CA TYR A 112 -17.12 9.29 0.19
C TYR A 112 -17.44 9.21 1.68
N ASP A 113 -18.07 10.26 2.19
CA ASP A 113 -18.62 10.28 3.55
C ASP A 113 -20.02 9.63 3.57
N GLY A 114 -20.13 8.48 4.23
CA GLY A 114 -21.39 7.75 4.45
C GLY A 114 -21.98 7.90 5.85
N GLY A 115 -21.59 8.93 6.61
CA GLY A 115 -22.03 9.14 8.00
C GLY A 115 -21.06 8.51 9.00
N ASP A 116 -21.35 7.29 9.45
CA ASP A 116 -20.49 6.57 10.41
C ASP A 116 -19.28 5.90 9.75
N TYR A 117 -19.35 5.73 8.43
CA TYR A 117 -18.36 5.03 7.62
C TYR A 117 -17.81 5.91 6.50
N LEU A 118 -16.65 5.51 5.98
CA LEU A 118 -16.10 5.99 4.71
C LEU A 118 -16.26 4.91 3.65
N VAL A 119 -16.65 5.32 2.45
CA VAL A 119 -16.63 4.44 1.27
C VAL A 119 -15.43 4.81 0.42
N LEU A 120 -14.49 3.89 0.30
CA LEU A 120 -13.24 4.03 -0.43
C LEU A 120 -13.38 3.28 -1.76
N VAL A 121 -13.36 4.01 -2.88
CA VAL A 121 -13.37 3.43 -4.23
C VAL A 121 -11.98 3.52 -4.82
N THR A 122 -11.31 2.39 -4.98
CA THR A 122 -9.98 2.31 -5.61
C THR A 122 -10.14 2.28 -7.12
N THR A 123 -9.62 3.32 -7.76
CA THR A 123 -9.77 3.55 -9.20
C THR A 123 -8.57 3.02 -9.98
N ASP A 124 -8.68 2.99 -11.30
CA ASP A 124 -7.65 2.54 -12.22
C ASP A 124 -6.59 3.61 -12.50
N ARG A 125 -6.70 4.79 -11.87
CA ARG A 125 -5.71 5.87 -12.02
C ARG A 125 -4.33 5.43 -11.54
N GLN A 126 -3.33 5.62 -12.38
CA GLN A 126 -1.93 5.47 -12.03
C GLN A 126 -1.27 6.84 -11.91
N SER A 127 -0.66 7.08 -10.75
CA SER A 127 0.05 8.34 -10.49
C SER A 127 1.54 8.11 -10.23
N ALA A 128 2.33 9.09 -10.66
CA ALA A 128 3.72 9.34 -10.27
C ALA A 128 4.04 10.83 -10.50
N PHE A 129 5.13 11.33 -9.90
CA PHE A 129 5.51 12.74 -9.98
C PHE A 129 4.38 13.70 -9.54
N ASP A 130 3.58 13.26 -8.56
CA ASP A 130 2.38 13.97 -8.07
C ASP A 130 1.30 14.25 -9.12
N ARG A 131 1.34 13.54 -10.25
CA ARG A 131 0.39 13.65 -11.37
C ARG A 131 -0.24 12.31 -11.69
N VAL A 132 -1.46 12.33 -12.23
CA VAL A 132 -2.08 11.14 -12.84
C VAL A 132 -1.51 10.99 -14.25
N LEU A 133 -0.88 9.85 -14.52
CA LEU A 133 -0.16 9.60 -15.77
C LEU A 133 -0.98 8.80 -16.79
N ALA A 134 -1.80 7.86 -16.29
CA ALA A 134 -2.61 6.97 -17.13
C ALA A 134 -3.74 6.34 -16.30
N SER A 135 -4.66 5.66 -16.97
CA SER A 135 -5.55 4.68 -16.34
C SER A 135 -5.14 3.27 -16.76
N ILE A 136 -5.00 2.38 -15.79
CA ILE A 136 -4.47 1.02 -15.98
C ILE A 136 -5.61 0.03 -15.77
N PRO A 137 -6.02 -0.73 -16.79
CA PRO A 137 -7.13 -1.67 -16.66
C PRO A 137 -6.99 -2.59 -15.45
N PHE A 138 -8.08 -2.74 -14.69
CA PHE A 138 -8.20 -3.62 -13.53
C PHE A 138 -7.33 -3.29 -12.32
N LYS A 139 -6.48 -2.27 -12.39
CA LYS A 139 -5.61 -1.85 -11.30
C LYS A 139 -6.38 -1.64 -10.00
N GLY A 140 -7.49 -0.92 -10.04
CA GLY A 140 -8.27 -0.60 -8.85
C GLY A 140 -8.82 -1.84 -8.14
N GLN A 141 -9.19 -2.87 -8.92
CA GLN A 141 -9.68 -4.15 -8.38
C GLN A 141 -8.54 -4.91 -7.71
N VAL A 142 -7.43 -5.07 -8.42
CA VAL A 142 -6.23 -5.76 -7.92
C VAL A 142 -5.75 -5.14 -6.61
N LEU A 143 -5.60 -3.81 -6.56
CA LEU A 143 -5.08 -3.12 -5.36
C LEU A 143 -6.01 -3.29 -4.15
N ASN A 144 -7.32 -3.17 -4.37
CA ASN A 144 -8.30 -3.31 -3.30
C ASN A 144 -8.42 -4.76 -2.82
N GLU A 145 -8.50 -5.75 -3.73
CA GLU A 145 -8.55 -7.18 -3.38
C GLU A 145 -7.25 -7.64 -2.68
N THR A 146 -6.09 -7.17 -3.15
CA THR A 146 -4.79 -7.42 -2.48
C THR A 146 -4.79 -6.87 -1.06
N SER A 147 -5.21 -5.61 -0.88
CA SER A 147 -5.29 -5.01 0.46
C SER A 147 -6.25 -5.76 1.37
N LEU A 148 -7.44 -6.15 0.86
CA LEU A 148 -8.42 -6.91 1.63
C LEU A 148 -7.88 -8.28 2.07
N TRP A 149 -7.15 -8.96 1.20
CA TRP A 149 -6.48 -10.21 1.54
C TRP A 149 -5.46 -10.00 2.66
N TRP A 150 -4.59 -8.99 2.55
CA TRP A 150 -3.59 -8.67 3.58
C TRP A 150 -4.22 -8.23 4.89
N PHE A 151 -5.27 -7.41 4.85
CA PHE A 151 -6.05 -7.04 6.03
C PHE A 151 -6.58 -8.28 6.76
N ASN A 152 -7.02 -9.30 6.02
CA ASN A 152 -7.47 -10.56 6.60
C ASN A 152 -6.30 -11.39 7.17
N GLN A 153 -5.20 -11.54 6.41
CA GLN A 153 -4.05 -12.32 6.87
C GLN A 153 -3.39 -11.72 8.12
N THR A 154 -3.45 -10.40 8.29
CA THR A 154 -2.74 -9.67 9.34
C THR A 154 -3.60 -9.24 10.52
N GLN A 155 -4.86 -9.68 10.60
CA GLN A 155 -5.76 -9.34 11.73
C GLN A 155 -5.20 -9.72 13.10
N HIS A 156 -4.39 -10.78 13.16
CA HIS A 156 -3.72 -11.24 14.37
C HIS A 156 -2.56 -10.34 14.82
N ILE A 157 -2.07 -9.46 13.94
CA ILE A 157 -0.97 -8.51 14.19
C ILE A 157 -1.53 -7.12 14.50
N ALA A 158 -2.45 -6.63 13.66
CA ALA A 158 -3.06 -5.32 13.81
C ALA A 158 -4.56 -5.36 13.44
N PRO A 159 -5.46 -4.84 14.29
CA PRO A 159 -6.83 -4.62 13.88
C PRO A 159 -6.86 -3.57 12.77
N ASN A 160 -7.82 -3.66 11.86
CA ASN A 160 -7.96 -2.74 10.73
C ASN A 160 -9.35 -2.07 10.70
N ALA A 161 -9.48 -1.03 9.88
CA ALA A 161 -10.72 -0.25 9.80
C ALA A 161 -11.79 -0.87 8.87
N VAL A 162 -11.53 -1.98 8.18
CA VAL A 162 -12.46 -2.56 7.19
C VAL A 162 -13.74 -3.04 7.87
N VAL A 163 -14.88 -2.69 7.28
CA VAL A 163 -16.22 -3.11 7.72
C VAL A 163 -16.84 -4.06 6.69
N SER A 164 -16.77 -3.70 5.42
CA SER A 164 -17.27 -4.53 4.32
C SER A 164 -16.56 -4.20 3.01
N ALA A 165 -16.62 -5.10 2.04
CA ALA A 165 -16.09 -4.93 0.71
C ALA A 165 -17.16 -5.34 -0.32
N PRO A 166 -18.12 -4.45 -0.63
CA PRO A 166 -19.29 -4.81 -1.43
C PRO A 166 -18.99 -4.97 -2.92
N ASP A 167 -17.83 -4.50 -3.37
CA ASP A 167 -17.37 -4.58 -4.75
C ASP A 167 -15.85 -4.76 -4.77
N LYS A 168 -15.33 -5.33 -5.86
CA LYS A 168 -13.88 -5.51 -6.04
C LYS A 168 -13.10 -4.20 -6.00
N ASN A 169 -13.72 -3.08 -6.38
CA ASN A 169 -13.11 -1.76 -6.31
C ASN A 169 -13.39 -1.03 -4.98
N VAL A 170 -14.17 -1.59 -4.06
CA VAL A 170 -14.72 -0.83 -2.93
C VAL A 170 -14.41 -1.48 -1.59
N THR A 171 -13.93 -0.64 -0.66
CA THR A 171 -13.85 -0.93 0.76
C THR A 171 -14.68 0.07 1.54
N ILE A 172 -15.57 -0.40 2.42
CA ILE A 172 -16.25 0.41 3.43
C ILE A 172 -15.47 0.27 4.73
N ALA A 173 -15.06 1.39 5.32
CA ALA A 173 -14.22 1.43 6.51
C ALA A 173 -14.82 2.30 7.62
N LYS A 174 -14.52 1.98 8.88
CA LYS A 174 -14.82 2.83 10.03
C LYS A 174 -14.02 4.12 9.95
N LYS A 175 -14.64 5.22 10.38
CA LYS A 175 -13.91 6.47 10.60
C LYS A 175 -12.93 6.33 11.77
N CYS A 176 -11.75 6.90 11.62
CA CYS A 176 -10.74 7.02 12.67
C CYS A 176 -10.01 8.36 12.52
N SER A 177 -9.31 8.78 13.57
CA SER A 177 -8.40 9.92 13.52
C SER A 177 -7.07 9.45 12.94
N VAL A 178 -6.77 9.83 11.69
CA VAL A 178 -5.54 9.42 10.99
C VAL A 178 -4.32 10.02 11.68
N PHE A 179 -3.30 9.20 11.94
CA PHE A 179 -2.00 9.73 12.34
C PHE A 179 -1.31 10.33 11.10
N PRO A 180 -0.90 11.60 11.11
CA PRO A 180 -0.23 12.25 9.99
C PRO A 180 1.24 11.82 9.87
N VAL A 181 1.48 10.50 9.87
CA VAL A 181 2.81 9.86 9.84
C VAL A 181 2.75 8.64 8.93
N GLU A 182 3.65 8.60 7.96
CA GLU A 182 3.87 7.45 7.08
C GLU A 182 4.91 6.52 7.70
N PHE A 183 4.53 5.28 8.02
CA PHE A 183 5.44 4.27 8.57
C PHE A 183 6.07 3.48 7.43
N VAL A 184 7.19 3.98 6.91
CA VAL A 184 7.95 3.32 5.84
C VAL A 184 8.95 2.34 6.44
N VAL A 185 8.78 1.04 6.17
CA VAL A 185 9.67 -0.03 6.60
C VAL A 185 10.44 -0.56 5.41
N ARG A 186 11.76 -0.78 5.57
CA ARG A 186 12.67 -1.19 4.48
C ARG A 186 13.48 -2.40 4.91
N GLY A 187 13.45 -3.47 4.12
CA GLY A 187 14.33 -4.63 4.24
C GLY A 187 15.60 -4.50 3.40
N TYR A 188 15.54 -3.70 2.33
CA TYR A 188 16.62 -3.54 1.36
C TYR A 188 16.91 -2.07 1.07
N VAL A 189 18.17 -1.78 0.74
CA VAL A 189 18.62 -0.45 0.29
C VAL A 189 18.45 -0.38 -1.23
N THR A 190 17.58 0.51 -1.71
CA THR A 190 17.30 0.64 -3.15
C THR A 190 16.87 2.05 -3.56
N GLY A 191 16.67 2.23 -4.87
CA GLY A 191 16.09 3.36 -5.55
C GLY A 191 17.07 4.07 -6.48
N SER A 192 16.51 4.68 -7.52
CA SER A 192 17.25 5.31 -8.63
C SER A 192 17.27 6.84 -8.54
N THR A 193 16.45 7.45 -7.68
CA THR A 193 16.33 8.91 -7.57
C THR A 193 17.39 9.49 -6.64
N ASP A 194 17.71 10.77 -6.79
CA ASP A 194 18.66 11.49 -5.91
C ASP A 194 18.29 11.46 -4.43
N THR A 195 16.99 11.32 -4.15
CA THR A 195 16.41 11.26 -2.82
C THR A 195 16.24 9.83 -2.30
N SER A 196 16.48 8.80 -3.12
CA SER A 196 16.32 7.42 -2.70
C SER A 196 17.39 6.97 -1.72
N LEU A 197 17.09 5.94 -0.92
CA LEU A 197 17.99 5.47 0.12
C LEU A 197 19.33 4.98 -0.46
N TRP A 198 19.32 4.28 -1.60
CA TRP A 198 20.55 3.85 -2.26
C TRP A 198 21.41 5.02 -2.72
N THR A 199 20.85 5.99 -3.44
CA THR A 199 21.64 7.14 -3.92
C THR A 199 22.22 7.96 -2.77
N VAL A 200 21.47 8.13 -1.68
CA VAL A 200 21.96 8.83 -0.48
C VAL A 200 23.05 8.02 0.23
N TYR A 201 22.87 6.70 0.37
CA TYR A 201 23.88 5.80 0.95
C TYR A 201 25.17 5.77 0.12
N ASN A 202 25.06 5.71 -1.21
CA ASN A 202 26.19 5.71 -2.14
C ASN A 202 26.98 7.03 -2.09
N LYS A 203 26.31 8.16 -1.83
CA LYS A 203 26.93 9.47 -1.57
C LYS A 203 27.63 9.56 -0.19
N GLY A 204 27.72 8.46 0.57
CA GLY A 204 28.39 8.40 1.87
C GLY A 204 27.52 8.87 3.04
N ILE A 205 26.26 9.26 2.81
CA ILE A 205 25.36 9.71 3.87
C ILE A 205 24.82 8.48 4.60
N ARG A 206 25.04 8.43 5.92
CA ARG A 206 24.62 7.32 6.78
C ARG A 206 23.43 7.66 7.68
N ASN A 207 23.13 8.94 7.85
CA ASN A 207 21.93 9.43 8.53
C ASN A 207 20.91 9.86 7.47
N TYR A 208 19.93 9.00 7.20
CA TYR A 208 18.84 9.22 6.26
C TYR A 208 17.51 9.09 6.99
N CYS A 209 16.55 9.97 6.69
CA CYS A 209 15.26 10.06 7.39
C CYS A 209 15.35 10.16 8.93
N GLY A 210 16.49 10.57 9.48
CA GLY A 210 16.63 10.79 10.91
C GLY A 210 16.95 9.53 11.72
N ASN A 211 17.73 8.58 11.19
CA ASN A 211 18.29 7.51 12.02
C ASN A 211 19.38 7.99 13.02
N ALA A 212 19.56 9.31 13.16
CA ALA A 212 19.81 9.95 14.45
C ALA A 212 18.86 11.16 14.60
N LEU A 213 17.64 10.91 15.08
CA LEU A 213 16.75 11.94 15.62
C LEU A 213 17.05 12.07 17.11
N PRO A 214 17.09 13.29 17.68
CA PRO A 214 16.95 13.44 19.12
C PRO A 214 15.62 12.79 19.55
N ASP A 215 15.63 12.08 20.67
CA ASP A 215 14.42 11.52 21.26
C ASP A 215 13.32 12.60 21.32
N GLY A 216 12.21 12.38 20.62
CA GLY A 216 10.97 13.14 20.79
C GLY A 216 10.60 14.24 19.78
N ALA A 217 11.29 14.36 18.63
CA ALA A 217 10.97 15.36 17.60
C ALA A 217 9.52 15.24 17.03
N PHE A 218 8.93 14.04 16.99
CA PHE A 218 7.55 13.81 16.55
C PHE A 218 6.52 14.30 17.58
N PHE A 219 6.79 14.15 18.87
CA PHE A 219 5.88 14.51 19.96
C PHE A 219 5.77 16.01 20.13
N GLN A 220 6.88 16.73 19.90
CA GLN A 220 6.90 18.20 19.96
C GLN A 220 6.04 18.85 18.87
N ARG A 221 5.80 18.16 17.75
CA ARG A 221 4.93 18.61 16.66
C ARG A 221 3.47 18.18 16.84
N GLY A 222 3.15 17.46 17.91
CA GLY A 222 1.78 16.99 18.19
C GLY A 222 1.22 16.00 17.17
N LEU A 223 2.07 15.34 16.38
CA LEU A 223 1.63 14.42 15.32
C LEU A 223 1.11 13.10 15.90
N MET A 224 1.76 12.60 16.96
CA MET A 224 1.41 11.37 17.68
C MET A 224 1.84 11.50 19.14
N THR A 225 1.36 10.61 20.01
CA THR A 225 1.95 10.39 21.35
C THR A 225 3.08 9.35 21.27
N GLN A 226 3.98 9.30 22.26
CA GLN A 226 5.02 8.26 22.32
C GLN A 226 4.42 6.86 22.33
N ALA A 227 3.38 6.64 23.15
CA ALA A 227 2.71 5.35 23.23
C ALA A 227 2.08 4.92 21.89
N ASP A 228 1.40 5.85 21.20
CA ASP A 228 0.81 5.57 19.89
C ASP A 228 1.90 5.27 18.84
N TYR A 229 3.01 6.01 18.87
CA TYR A 229 4.15 5.80 17.97
C TYR A 229 4.80 4.44 18.20
N ASP A 230 5.09 4.08 19.46
CA ASP A 230 5.71 2.81 19.81
C ASP A 230 4.83 1.62 19.40
N GLU A 231 3.51 1.75 19.60
CA GLU A 231 2.55 0.74 19.18
C GLU A 231 2.48 0.61 17.65
N ALA A 232 2.31 1.73 16.92
CA ALA A 232 2.24 1.73 15.46
C ALA A 232 3.54 1.26 14.81
N SER A 233 4.70 1.66 15.35
CA SER A 233 6.03 1.24 14.89
C SER A 233 6.23 -0.27 15.06
N ARG A 234 5.90 -0.82 16.23
CA ARG A 234 5.96 -2.26 16.49
C ARG A 234 5.03 -3.05 15.56
N LYS A 235 3.81 -2.55 15.33
CA LYS A 235 2.87 -3.14 14.36
C LYS A 235 3.43 -3.10 12.94
N ALA A 236 3.95 -1.96 12.49
CA ALA A 236 4.54 -1.80 11.16
C ALA A 236 5.70 -2.79 10.92
N LEU A 237 6.62 -2.93 11.88
CA LEU A 237 7.71 -3.90 11.81
C LEU A 237 7.20 -5.34 11.74
N SER A 238 6.24 -5.70 12.60
CA SER A 238 5.65 -7.06 12.63
C SER A 238 4.89 -7.39 11.34
N LEU A 239 4.14 -6.42 10.80
CA LEU A 239 3.47 -6.54 9.50
C LEU A 239 4.48 -6.75 8.38
N PHE A 240 5.61 -6.03 8.41
CA PHE A 240 6.63 -6.10 7.38
C PHE A 240 7.37 -7.45 7.40
N GLU A 241 7.73 -7.92 8.60
CA GLU A 241 8.33 -9.25 8.79
C GLU A 241 7.39 -10.37 8.29
N TYR A 242 6.12 -10.33 8.68
CA TYR A 242 5.12 -11.28 8.19
C TYR A 242 4.95 -11.21 6.67
N GLY A 243 4.91 -9.99 6.12
CA GLY A 243 4.83 -9.74 4.68
C GLY A 243 6.00 -10.32 3.90
N GLN A 244 7.23 -10.14 4.39
CA GLN A 244 8.44 -10.71 3.77
C GLN A 244 8.39 -12.23 3.74
N ARG A 245 7.97 -12.88 4.83
CA ARG A 245 7.83 -14.34 4.87
C ARG A 245 6.84 -14.83 3.82
N VAL A 246 5.64 -14.27 3.82
CA VAL A 246 4.59 -14.66 2.86
C VAL A 246 5.01 -14.36 1.41
N ALA A 247 5.65 -13.23 1.13
CA ALA A 247 6.17 -12.91 -0.20
C ALA A 247 7.21 -13.95 -0.66
N SER A 248 8.12 -14.35 0.25
CA SER A 248 9.17 -15.33 -0.06
C SER A 248 8.60 -16.73 -0.40
N GLU A 249 7.49 -17.12 0.24
CA GLU A 249 6.77 -18.37 -0.05
C GLU A 249 6.20 -18.39 -1.48
N HIS A 250 6.03 -17.22 -2.11
CA HIS A 250 5.48 -17.04 -3.46
C HIS A 250 6.54 -16.56 -4.46
N GLY A 251 7.83 -16.68 -4.15
CA GLY A 251 8.91 -16.32 -5.07
C GLY A 251 9.07 -14.80 -5.28
N LEU A 252 8.60 -14.00 -4.32
CA LEU A 252 8.75 -12.55 -4.31
C LEU A 252 9.63 -12.09 -3.15
N ILE A 253 10.27 -10.93 -3.32
CA ILE A 253 11.00 -10.22 -2.26
C ILE A 253 10.24 -8.93 -1.96
N LEU A 254 9.69 -8.79 -0.75
CA LEU A 254 9.13 -7.52 -0.27
C LEU A 254 10.27 -6.61 0.21
N VAL A 255 10.56 -5.58 -0.57
CA VAL A 255 11.76 -4.73 -0.44
C VAL A 255 11.54 -3.64 0.60
N ASP A 256 10.45 -2.90 0.44
CA ASP A 256 9.96 -1.89 1.36
C ASP A 256 8.45 -1.68 1.17
N THR A 257 7.82 -1.10 2.18
CA THR A 257 6.39 -0.77 2.17
C THR A 257 6.09 0.43 3.06
N LYS A 258 4.97 1.08 2.80
CA LYS A 258 4.41 2.15 3.65
C LYS A 258 3.14 1.66 4.33
N TYR A 259 3.05 1.86 5.64
CA TYR A 259 1.82 1.72 6.40
C TYR A 259 1.29 3.06 6.87
N GLU A 260 -0.04 3.13 6.99
CA GLU A 260 -0.74 4.22 7.66
C GLU A 260 -1.61 3.66 8.78
N PHE A 261 -1.70 4.41 9.87
CA PHE A 261 -2.47 4.04 11.04
C PHE A 261 -3.40 5.19 11.44
N GLY A 262 -4.50 4.84 12.10
CA GLY A 262 -5.39 5.81 12.73
C GLY A 262 -5.88 5.32 14.08
N LYS A 263 -6.41 6.24 14.88
CA LYS A 263 -6.98 5.96 16.20
C LYS A 263 -8.50 5.89 16.12
N GLY A 264 -9.04 4.73 16.48
CA GLY A 264 -10.48 4.51 16.62
C GLY A 264 -11.07 5.35 17.76
N CYS A 265 -12.40 5.49 17.78
CA CYS A 265 -13.10 6.21 18.83
C CYS A 265 -12.97 5.56 20.22
N ASP A 266 -12.64 4.28 20.27
CA ASP A 266 -12.33 3.50 21.47
C ASP A 266 -10.86 3.61 21.89
N GLY A 267 -10.04 4.37 21.15
CA GLY A 267 -8.61 4.53 21.38
C GLY A 267 -7.74 3.47 20.70
N THR A 268 -8.32 2.49 20.00
CA THR A 268 -7.56 1.42 19.33
C THR A 268 -6.76 1.96 18.14
N VAL A 269 -5.48 1.59 18.03
CA VAL A 269 -4.67 1.86 16.82
C VAL A 269 -5.04 0.86 15.72
N LEU A 270 -5.67 1.36 14.66
CA LEU A 270 -6.14 0.62 13.50
C LEU A 270 -5.19 0.79 12.32
N LEU A 271 -4.87 -0.32 11.65
CA LEU A 271 -4.27 -0.30 10.32
C LEU A 271 -5.32 0.20 9.32
N ILE A 272 -4.94 1.18 8.52
CA ILE A 272 -5.83 1.82 7.54
C ILE A 272 -5.17 1.82 6.16
N ASP A 273 -5.77 2.57 5.24
CA ASP A 273 -5.27 2.80 3.89
C ASP A 273 -5.21 1.52 3.04
N GLU A 274 -4.11 1.28 2.32
CA GLU A 274 -3.83 0.05 1.58
C GLU A 274 -2.60 -0.66 2.15
N VAL A 275 -2.52 -1.98 1.95
CA VAL A 275 -1.48 -2.80 2.57
C VAL A 275 -0.86 -3.72 1.53
N HIS A 276 0.47 -3.67 1.41
CA HIS A 276 1.27 -4.63 0.64
C HIS A 276 0.89 -4.73 -0.85
N THR A 277 0.34 -3.66 -1.39
CA THR A 277 0.04 -3.51 -2.82
C THR A 277 1.27 -3.05 -3.60
N PRO A 278 1.33 -3.24 -4.94
CA PRO A 278 2.39 -2.67 -5.78
C PRO A 278 2.47 -1.13 -5.79
N ASP A 279 1.42 -0.42 -5.36
CA ASP A 279 1.43 1.05 -5.26
C ASP A 279 2.02 1.54 -3.92
N SER A 280 1.88 0.74 -2.85
CA SER A 280 2.40 1.03 -1.51
C SER A 280 3.73 0.35 -1.19
N SER A 281 4.14 -0.62 -2.00
CA SER A 281 5.25 -1.54 -1.71
C SER A 281 6.06 -1.86 -2.96
N ARG A 282 7.36 -2.09 -2.77
CA ARG A 282 8.25 -2.59 -3.82
C ARG A 282 8.40 -4.09 -3.69
N TYR A 283 8.13 -4.80 -4.78
CA TYR A 283 8.34 -6.24 -4.90
C TYR A 283 9.35 -6.54 -6.00
N TRP A 284 10.33 -7.37 -5.68
CA TRP A 284 11.21 -7.99 -6.67
C TRP A 284 10.87 -9.44 -6.92
N ILE A 285 11.21 -9.91 -8.12
CA ILE A 285 11.12 -11.32 -8.49
C ILE A 285 12.33 -12.06 -7.91
N ALA A 286 12.09 -12.99 -6.99
CA ALA A 286 13.18 -13.59 -6.19
C ALA A 286 14.17 -14.40 -7.04
N HIS A 287 13.68 -15.16 -8.02
CA HIS A 287 14.51 -16.04 -8.82
C HIS A 287 15.43 -15.29 -9.81
N SER A 288 15.09 -14.06 -10.19
CA SER A 288 15.93 -13.25 -11.08
C SER A 288 16.88 -12.31 -10.32
N TYR A 289 16.69 -12.14 -9.01
CA TYR A 289 17.47 -11.18 -8.22
C TYR A 289 18.98 -11.44 -8.25
N GLU A 290 19.43 -12.66 -7.94
CA GLU A 290 20.85 -12.98 -7.80
C GLU A 290 21.62 -12.78 -9.11
N ASP A 291 21.09 -13.33 -10.22
CA ASP A 291 21.70 -13.19 -11.55
C ASP A 291 21.78 -11.71 -11.96
N ARG A 292 20.70 -10.95 -11.79
CA ARG A 292 20.68 -9.53 -12.13
C ARG A 292 21.66 -8.73 -11.27
N PHE A 293 21.72 -9.00 -9.97
CA PHE A 293 22.65 -8.36 -9.06
C PHE A 293 24.12 -8.63 -9.44
N GLN A 294 24.47 -9.88 -9.73
CA GLN A 294 25.83 -10.26 -10.17
C GLN A 294 26.25 -9.57 -11.48
N ASN A 295 25.29 -9.34 -12.37
CA ASN A 295 25.51 -8.64 -13.64
C ASN A 295 25.40 -7.10 -13.55
N GLY A 296 25.19 -6.54 -12.34
CA GLY A 296 25.02 -5.10 -12.15
C GLY A 296 23.73 -4.53 -12.77
N LEU A 297 22.72 -5.37 -12.97
CA LEU A 297 21.41 -5.00 -13.50
C LEU A 297 20.44 -4.70 -12.35
N GLU A 298 19.54 -3.75 -12.56
CA GLU A 298 18.45 -3.44 -11.62
C GLU A 298 17.57 -4.69 -11.40
N PRO A 299 17.15 -5.00 -10.16
CA PRO A 299 16.23 -6.10 -9.88
C PRO A 299 14.95 -6.00 -10.71
N GLU A 300 14.44 -7.14 -11.14
CA GLU A 300 13.16 -7.19 -11.82
C GLU A 300 12.02 -6.87 -10.84
N ASN A 301 11.14 -5.93 -11.21
CA ASN A 301 10.12 -5.38 -10.33
C ASN A 301 8.70 -5.54 -10.89
N VAL A 302 7.74 -5.61 -9.96
CA VAL A 302 6.30 -5.68 -10.26
C VAL A 302 5.67 -4.28 -10.31
N ASP A 303 6.39 -3.26 -9.85
CA ASP A 303 5.86 -1.92 -9.65
C ASP A 303 5.95 -1.02 -10.91
N LYS A 304 5.50 0.22 -10.74
CA LYS A 304 5.41 1.25 -11.79
C LYS A 304 6.73 1.94 -12.15
N GLU A 305 7.89 1.45 -11.74
CA GLU A 305 9.15 2.14 -11.99
C GLU A 305 9.47 2.26 -13.49
N PHE A 306 9.17 1.25 -14.30
CA PHE A 306 9.38 1.33 -15.75
C PHE A 306 8.49 2.40 -16.42
N LEU A 307 7.26 2.59 -15.93
CA LEU A 307 6.39 3.70 -16.36
C LEU A 307 7.03 5.05 -16.02
N ARG A 308 7.61 5.19 -14.81
CA ARG A 308 8.31 6.43 -14.41
C ARG A 308 9.52 6.72 -15.29
N LEU A 309 10.32 5.70 -15.61
CA LEU A 309 11.48 5.85 -16.47
C LEU A 309 11.07 6.29 -17.88
N TRP A 310 10.04 5.67 -18.46
CA TRP A 310 9.52 6.09 -19.76
C TRP A 310 9.13 7.58 -19.78
N PHE A 311 8.40 8.07 -18.78
CA PHE A 311 8.05 9.51 -18.72
C PHE A 311 9.29 10.39 -18.57
N LYS A 312 10.29 10.02 -17.76
CA LYS A 312 11.54 10.79 -17.64
C LYS A 312 12.34 10.86 -18.94
N ASP A 313 12.29 9.79 -19.75
CA ASP A 313 13.02 9.72 -21.00
C ASP A 313 12.30 10.45 -22.15
N ASN A 314 11.00 10.70 -22.01
CA ASN A 314 10.16 11.28 -23.06
C ASN A 314 9.63 12.70 -22.74
N CYS A 315 9.72 13.17 -21.49
CA CYS A 315 9.34 14.52 -21.09
C CYS A 315 10.03 14.97 -19.78
N ASN A 316 9.83 16.22 -19.37
CA ASN A 316 10.13 16.67 -18.01
C ASN A 316 8.86 16.61 -17.15
N PRO A 317 8.63 15.53 -16.38
CA PRO A 317 7.36 15.33 -15.69
C PRO A 317 7.08 16.35 -14.57
N TYR A 318 8.11 17.08 -14.12
CA TYR A 318 8.01 18.09 -13.06
C TYR A 318 7.69 19.50 -13.58
N GLU A 319 8.06 19.81 -14.82
CA GLU A 319 7.97 21.17 -15.37
C GLU A 319 7.01 21.28 -16.55
N ASP A 320 6.87 20.23 -17.36
CA ASP A 320 6.03 20.28 -18.56
C ASP A 320 4.54 20.41 -18.18
N GLU A 321 3.83 21.38 -18.73
CA GLU A 321 2.40 21.57 -18.44
C GLU A 321 1.57 20.37 -18.90
N VAL A 322 1.89 19.81 -20.07
CA VAL A 322 1.21 18.67 -20.69
C VAL A 322 2.21 17.52 -20.83
N LEU A 323 1.84 16.35 -20.32
CA LEU A 323 2.64 15.14 -20.48
C LEU A 323 2.18 14.37 -21.73
N PRO A 324 3.07 13.64 -22.41
CA PRO A 324 2.67 12.73 -23.46
C PRO A 324 1.80 11.60 -22.89
N ASP A 325 0.86 11.09 -23.68
CA ASP A 325 0.10 9.91 -23.30
C ASP A 325 1.00 8.67 -23.23
N ALA A 326 0.78 7.82 -22.23
CA ALA A 326 1.49 6.56 -22.11
C ALA A 326 1.07 5.61 -23.27
N PRO A 327 2.02 4.98 -23.99
CA PRO A 327 1.71 4.02 -25.04
C PRO A 327 0.84 2.86 -24.53
N GLU A 328 -0.04 2.33 -25.38
CA GLU A 328 -0.95 1.23 -25.00
C GLU A 328 -0.17 -0.02 -24.56
N GLU A 329 0.99 -0.29 -25.16
CA GLU A 329 1.86 -1.41 -24.78
C GLU A 329 2.40 -1.22 -23.36
N LEU A 330 2.76 0.01 -23.00
CA LEU A 330 3.28 0.34 -21.68
C LEU A 330 2.19 0.20 -20.61
N VAL A 331 0.97 0.67 -20.92
CA VAL A 331 -0.22 0.50 -20.07
C VAL A 331 -0.59 -0.96 -19.92
N SER A 332 -0.56 -1.73 -21.01
CA SER A 332 -0.91 -3.15 -21.02
C SER A 332 0.09 -3.99 -20.23
N GLU A 333 1.39 -3.69 -20.36
CA GLU A 333 2.45 -4.33 -19.57
C GLU A 333 2.29 -4.02 -18.07
N LEU A 334 1.94 -2.80 -17.69
CA LEU A 334 1.69 -2.47 -16.28
C LEU A 334 0.47 -3.18 -15.73
N ALA A 335 -0.62 -3.21 -16.49
CA ALA A 335 -1.82 -3.96 -16.11
C ALA A 335 -1.49 -5.45 -15.95
N TRP A 336 -0.71 -6.04 -16.86
CA TRP A 336 -0.27 -7.43 -16.78
C TRP A 336 0.51 -7.69 -15.49
N ARG A 337 1.48 -6.84 -15.15
CA ARG A 337 2.28 -6.99 -13.91
C ARG A 337 1.43 -6.94 -12.64
N TYR A 338 0.38 -6.11 -12.63
CA TYR A 338 -0.54 -6.06 -11.49
C TYR A 338 -1.46 -7.28 -11.43
N VAL A 339 -1.91 -7.78 -12.58
CA VAL A 339 -2.88 -8.88 -12.67
C VAL A 339 -2.23 -10.26 -12.57
N PHE A 340 -0.93 -10.38 -12.83
CA PHE A 340 -0.21 -11.64 -13.05
C PHE A 340 -0.52 -12.75 -12.02
N ASP A 341 -0.68 -12.39 -10.75
CA ASP A 341 -0.94 -13.35 -9.67
C ASP A 341 -2.40 -13.32 -9.12
N VAL A 342 -3.25 -12.44 -9.65
CA VAL A 342 -4.65 -12.33 -9.22
C VAL A 342 -5.54 -13.06 -10.22
N ILE A 343 -6.30 -14.05 -9.74
CA ILE A 343 -7.36 -14.68 -10.54
C ILE A 343 -8.50 -13.68 -10.73
N LEU A 344 -8.41 -12.87 -11.78
CA LEU A 344 -9.46 -11.93 -12.14
C LEU A 344 -10.66 -12.67 -12.73
N HIS A 345 -11.80 -12.50 -12.06
CA HIS A 345 -13.11 -12.74 -12.67
C HIS A 345 -13.59 -11.43 -13.31
N PHE A 346 -13.62 -11.42 -14.65
CA PHE A 346 -14.09 -10.29 -15.44
C PHE A 346 -15.61 -10.19 -15.38
N SER A 347 -16.13 -9.11 -14.81
CA SER A 347 -17.55 -8.80 -14.86
C SER A 347 -17.88 -8.07 -16.17
N LYS A 348 -18.97 -8.47 -16.82
CA LYS A 348 -19.51 -7.78 -18.00
C LYS A 348 -20.43 -6.61 -17.66
N ASP A 349 -20.77 -6.45 -16.38
CA ASP A 349 -21.65 -5.36 -15.93
C ASP A 349 -20.92 -4.01 -16.07
N PRO A 350 -21.60 -2.94 -16.51
CA PRO A 350 -21.03 -1.60 -16.49
C PRO A 350 -20.52 -1.25 -15.08
N ILE A 351 -19.24 -0.91 -14.98
CA ILE A 351 -18.53 -0.82 -13.70
C ILE A 351 -19.16 0.20 -12.74
N HIS A 352 -19.64 1.33 -13.26
CA HIS A 352 -20.29 2.38 -12.48
C HIS A 352 -21.63 1.90 -11.87
N ASP A 353 -22.47 1.23 -12.66
CA ASP A 353 -23.76 0.73 -12.21
C ASP A 353 -23.59 -0.40 -11.20
N ARG A 354 -22.61 -1.28 -11.44
CA ARG A 354 -22.21 -2.36 -10.52
C ARG A 354 -21.82 -1.78 -9.16
N ILE A 355 -20.89 -0.84 -9.14
CA ILE A 355 -20.42 -0.19 -7.91
C ILE A 355 -21.57 0.53 -7.19
N SER A 356 -22.34 1.35 -7.91
CA SER A 356 -23.44 2.12 -7.32
C SER A 356 -24.48 1.22 -6.65
N ARG A 357 -24.90 0.15 -7.33
CA ARG A 357 -25.83 -0.86 -6.80
C ARG A 357 -25.27 -1.54 -5.56
N ASN A 358 -24.03 -2.06 -5.64
CA ASN A 358 -23.40 -2.82 -4.58
C ASN A 358 -23.20 -1.97 -3.31
N VAL A 359 -22.75 -0.73 -3.47
CA VAL A 359 -22.58 0.21 -2.34
C VAL A 359 -23.92 0.59 -1.72
N SER A 360 -24.93 0.88 -2.53
CA SER A 360 -26.28 1.22 -2.03
C SER A 360 -26.88 0.09 -1.18
N MET A 361 -26.78 -1.16 -1.66
CA MET A 361 -27.23 -2.33 -0.91
C MET A 361 -26.44 -2.51 0.40
N ALA A 362 -25.12 -2.35 0.36
CA ALA A 362 -24.28 -2.53 1.54
C ALA A 362 -24.53 -1.47 2.62
N LEU A 363 -24.63 -0.20 2.25
CA LEU A 363 -24.93 0.87 3.21
C LEU A 363 -26.30 0.69 3.85
N SER A 364 -27.30 0.25 3.09
CA SER A 364 -28.65 -0.04 3.61
C SER A 364 -28.65 -1.19 4.64
N SER A 365 -27.68 -2.10 4.58
CA SER A 365 -27.53 -3.21 5.54
C SER A 365 -26.72 -2.87 6.79
N LEU A 366 -26.01 -1.73 6.77
CA LEU A 366 -25.17 -1.24 7.87
C LEU A 366 -25.89 -0.20 8.74
N GLN A 367 -27.01 0.34 8.26
CA GLN A 367 -27.97 1.17 8.99
C GLN A 367 -28.96 0.28 9.75
#